data_AF-A0A839LQC4-F1
#
_entry.id   AF-A0A839LQC4-F1
#
_cell.length_a   1.000
_cell.length_b   1.000
_cell.length_c   1.000
_cell.angle_alpha   90.00
_cell.angle_beta   90.00
_cell.angle_gamma   90.00
#
_symmetry.space_group_name_H-M   'P 1'
#
loop_
_entity.id
_entity.type
_entity.pdbx_description
1 polymer ?
#
loop_
_entity_poly.entity_id
_entity_poly.type
_entity_poly.pdbx_seq_one_letter_code
_entity_poly.pdbx_strand_id
1 'polypeptide(L)'
;MPWTLPVVFDNQHASLRLQHKLNSDWTAQAHLGLQRLRTDDRLAYAYGCSDVDNYYAYSYCPNGNFDRYDFRSEGEHRDTDALDLSLAGSFVTAGMRHALNAGVLFSRYRTQFGLQAYNWSGQGNVGTQIDTPADATLSDQN
;
A
#
# COMPACT_ATOMS: atom_id res chain seq x y z
N MET A 1 3.34 21.54 -15.51
CA MET A 1 3.25 20.70 -16.72
C MET A 1 2.09 19.73 -16.50
N PRO A 2 1.29 19.38 -17.53
CA PRO A 2 0.07 18.57 -17.34
C PRO A 2 0.32 17.11 -16.91
N TRP A 3 1.58 16.71 -16.70
CA TRP A 3 2.05 15.34 -16.47
C TRP A 3 2.34 14.97 -15.02
N THR A 4 2.63 15.95 -14.16
CA THR A 4 3.14 15.69 -12.81
C THR A 4 2.06 15.98 -11.79
N LEU A 5 1.22 14.97 -11.55
CA LEU A 5 0.43 14.90 -10.34
C LEU A 5 1.28 14.21 -9.26
N PRO A 6 1.13 14.62 -7.99
CA PRO A 6 1.83 13.94 -6.90
C PRO A 6 1.30 12.52 -6.74
N VAL A 7 2.20 11.59 -6.42
CA VAL A 7 1.80 10.33 -5.79
C VAL A 7 1.35 10.66 -4.36
N VAL A 8 0.20 10.13 -3.96
CA VAL A 8 -0.39 10.37 -2.64
C VAL A 8 -0.29 9.10 -1.82
N PHE A 9 0.29 9.22 -0.62
CA PHE A 9 0.29 8.18 0.40
C PHE A 9 -0.17 8.79 1.71
N ASP A 10 -1.43 8.57 2.05
CA ASP A 10 -2.01 9.02 3.30
C ASP A 10 -2.13 7.84 4.26
N ASN A 11 -1.68 8.04 5.50
CA ASN A 11 -1.81 7.08 6.57
C ASN A 11 -2.43 7.74 7.80
N GLN A 12 -3.60 7.25 8.20
CA GLN A 12 -4.19 7.55 9.49
C GLN A 12 -4.13 6.30 10.36
N HIS A 13 -3.50 6.44 11.53
CA HIS A 13 -3.45 5.38 12.51
C HIS A 13 -3.84 5.92 13.88
N ALA A 14 -4.52 5.08 14.66
CA ALA A 14 -4.87 5.36 16.03
C ALA A 14 -4.74 4.06 16.83
N SER A 15 -4.28 4.17 18.08
CA SER A 15 -4.28 3.04 18.98
C SER A 15 -4.64 3.47 20.40
N LEU A 16 -5.27 2.55 21.11
CA LEU A 16 -5.63 2.72 22.51
C LEU A 16 -5.28 1.44 23.26
N ARG A 17 -4.48 1.58 24.32
CA ARG A 17 -4.14 0.48 25.20
C ARG A 17 -4.65 0.76 26.61
N LEU A 18 -5.48 -0.14 27.12
CA LEU A 18 -5.92 -0.16 28.51
C LEU A 18 -5.21 -1.30 29.24
N GLN A 19 -4.69 -1.01 30.43
CA GLN A 19 -4.12 -2.00 31.32
C GLN A 19 -4.82 -1.90 32.67
N HIS A 20 -5.22 -3.04 33.20
CA HIS A 20 -5.93 -3.11 34.47
C HIS A 20 -5.34 -4.22 35.33
N LYS A 21 -4.83 -3.84 36.51
CA LYS A 21 -4.43 -4.81 37.54
C LYS A 21 -5.68 -5.38 38.19
N LEU A 22 -5.96 -6.66 37.94
CA LEU A 22 -7.09 -7.36 38.55
C LEU A 22 -6.82 -7.62 40.04
N ASN A 23 -5.55 -7.90 40.38
CA ASN A 23 -5.05 -8.02 41.74
C ASN A 23 -3.50 -7.87 41.76
N SER A 24 -2.85 -8.28 42.84
CA SER A 24 -1.38 -8.28 42.99
C SER A 24 -0.65 -9.12 41.95
N ASP A 25 -1.28 -10.19 41.47
CA ASP A 25 -0.64 -11.25 40.70
C ASP A 25 -1.10 -11.31 39.24
N TRP A 26 -2.16 -10.59 38.88
CA TRP A 26 -2.78 -10.65 37.54
C TRP A 26 -3.07 -9.26 36.98
N THR A 27 -2.71 -9.08 35.70
CA THR A 27 -2.97 -7.87 34.90
C THR A 27 -3.66 -8.26 33.60
N ALA A 28 -4.80 -7.63 33.34
CA ALA A 28 -5.47 -7.69 32.04
C ALA A 28 -5.06 -6.50 31.17
N GLN A 29 -4.98 -6.72 29.86
CA GLN A 29 -4.70 -5.71 28.86
C GLN A 29 -5.68 -5.84 27.70
N ALA A 30 -6.11 -4.69 27.18
CA ALA A 30 -6.82 -4.57 25.91
C ALA A 30 -6.10 -3.54 25.04
N HIS A 31 -5.85 -3.86 23.78
CA HIS A 31 -5.18 -2.97 22.83
C HIS A 31 -5.94 -2.95 21.51
N LEU A 32 -6.53 -1.80 21.20
CA LEU A 32 -7.20 -1.52 19.94
C LEU A 32 -6.24 -0.76 19.03
N GLY A 33 -6.09 -1.19 17.78
CA GLY A 33 -5.37 -0.51 16.72
C GLY A 33 -6.26 -0.34 15.49
N LEU A 34 -6.27 0.86 14.92
CA LEU A 34 -6.97 1.23 13.71
C LEU A 34 -5.98 1.83 12.73
N GLN A 35 -6.01 1.39 11.48
CA GLN A 35 -5.21 1.95 10.39
C GLN A 35 -6.08 2.11 9.15
N ARG A 36 -5.93 3.27 8.50
CA ARG A 36 -6.56 3.62 7.23
C ARG A 36 -5.47 4.15 6.32
N LEU A 37 -5.22 3.45 5.22
CA LEU A 37 -4.25 3.85 4.21
C LEU A 37 -5.01 4.23 2.95
N ARG A 38 -4.62 5.34 2.33
CA ARG A 38 -5.02 5.71 0.99
C ARG A 38 -3.78 5.90 0.13
N THR A 39 -3.83 5.32 -1.06
CA THR A 39 -2.82 5.51 -2.10
C THR A 39 -3.48 6.01 -3.37
N ASP A 40 -2.91 7.06 -3.95
CA ASP A 40 -3.15 7.40 -5.35
C ASP A 40 -1.79 7.38 -6.07
N ASP A 41 -1.58 6.42 -6.96
CA ASP A 41 -0.36 6.30 -7.75
C ASP A 41 -0.56 6.89 -9.15
N ARG A 42 0.40 7.70 -9.58
CA ARG A 42 0.35 8.48 -10.81
C ARG A 42 1.75 8.58 -11.35
N LEU A 43 2.03 7.85 -12.42
CA LEU A 43 3.36 7.72 -12.97
C LEU A 43 3.32 7.79 -14.49
N ALA A 44 4.15 8.66 -15.06
CA ALA A 44 4.55 8.54 -16.46
C ALA A 44 5.89 7.80 -16.51
N TYR A 45 5.95 6.66 -17.22
CA TYR A 45 7.20 5.91 -17.36
C TYR A 45 7.46 5.50 -18.80
N ALA A 46 8.75 5.35 -19.10
CA ALA A 46 9.25 4.88 -20.38
C ALA A 46 9.41 3.37 -20.35
N TYR A 47 8.85 2.66 -21.32
CA TYR A 47 8.98 1.21 -21.43
C TYR A 47 9.03 0.78 -22.89
N GLY A 48 10.10 0.04 -23.23
CA GLY A 48 10.28 -0.50 -24.57
C GLY A 48 10.26 0.56 -25.66
N CYS A 49 10.09 0.08 -26.90
CA CYS A 49 9.88 0.93 -28.07
C CYS A 49 9.26 0.11 -29.21
N SER A 50 8.19 0.63 -29.81
CA SER A 50 7.59 0.11 -31.03
C SER A 50 8.08 0.91 -32.23
N ASP A 51 8.96 0.32 -33.04
CA ASP A 51 9.39 0.86 -34.34
C ASP A 51 8.59 0.20 -35.48
N VAL A 52 8.64 0.78 -36.68
CA VAL A 52 7.85 0.38 -37.86
C VAL A 52 7.94 -1.12 -38.14
N ASP A 53 9.13 -1.70 -37.96
CA ASP A 53 9.40 -3.11 -38.28
C ASP A 53 9.77 -3.97 -37.05
N ASN A 54 9.97 -3.37 -35.87
CA ASN A 54 10.52 -4.08 -34.71
C ASN A 54 9.93 -3.59 -33.39
N TYR A 55 9.69 -4.53 -32.48
CA TYR A 55 9.33 -4.23 -31.09
C TYR A 55 10.51 -4.55 -30.16
N TYR A 56 10.95 -3.55 -29.42
CA TYR A 56 12.01 -3.65 -28.41
C TYR A 56 11.37 -3.73 -27.02
N ALA A 57 11.16 -4.95 -26.52
CA ALA A 57 10.45 -5.18 -25.25
C ALA A 57 11.26 -4.83 -23.98
N TYR A 58 12.59 -4.83 -24.08
CA TYR A 58 13.51 -4.71 -22.93
C TYR A 58 14.55 -3.61 -23.11
N SER A 59 14.42 -2.81 -24.17
CA SER A 59 15.34 -1.71 -24.47
C SER A 59 14.60 -0.60 -25.20
N TYR A 60 15.17 0.60 -25.18
CA TYR A 60 14.76 1.67 -26.08
C TYR A 60 15.21 1.35 -27.50
N CYS A 61 14.61 2.03 -28.48
CA CYS A 61 15.04 1.92 -29.86
C CYS A 61 16.50 2.43 -30.02
N PRO A 62 17.25 1.93 -31.02
CA PRO A 62 18.63 2.38 -31.26
C PRO A 62 18.79 3.89 -31.50
N ASN A 63 17.74 4.54 -31.98
CA ASN A 63 17.66 6.00 -32.17
C ASN A 63 17.34 6.79 -30.88
N GLY A 64 17.18 6.08 -29.75
CA GLY A 64 16.83 6.66 -28.45
C GLY A 64 15.33 6.83 -28.20
N ASN A 65 14.46 6.39 -29.11
CA ASN A 65 13.01 6.46 -28.88
C ASN A 65 12.54 5.43 -27.83
N PHE A 66 11.50 5.78 -27.11
CA PHE A 66 10.81 4.89 -26.18
C PHE A 66 9.30 5.13 -26.19
N ASP A 67 8.53 4.09 -25.91
CA ASP A 67 7.09 4.24 -25.68
C ASP A 67 6.85 4.77 -24.25
N ARG A 68 6.02 5.79 -24.14
CA ARG A 68 5.66 6.42 -22.87
C ARG A 68 4.26 5.97 -22.45
N TYR A 69 4.13 5.55 -21.20
CA TYR A 69 2.85 5.13 -20.64
C TYR A 69 2.42 6.07 -19.52
N ASP A 70 1.12 6.38 -19.46
CA ASP A 70 0.45 7.06 -18.34
C ASP A 70 -0.21 5.98 -17.47
N PHE A 71 0.35 5.77 -16.29
CA PHE A 71 -0.19 4.87 -15.29
C PHE A 71 -0.86 5.66 -14.18
N ARG A 72 -2.10 5.29 -13.87
CA ARG A 72 -2.87 5.87 -12.77
C ARG A 72 -3.62 4.79 -12.02
N SER A 73 -3.50 4.80 -10.71
CA SER A 73 -4.31 4.02 -9.80
C SER A 73 -4.83 4.96 -8.71
N GLU A 74 -6.14 5.11 -8.63
CA GLU A 74 -6.78 6.18 -7.86
C GLU A 74 -7.68 5.59 -6.77
N GLY A 75 -7.65 6.19 -5.59
CA GLY A 75 -8.60 5.85 -4.51
C GLY A 75 -8.42 4.44 -3.95
N GLU A 76 -7.20 3.90 -4.00
CA GLU A 76 -6.89 2.64 -3.36
C GLU A 76 -6.93 2.80 -1.84
N HIS A 77 -7.73 1.98 -1.16
CA HIS A 77 -7.86 2.02 0.30
C HIS A 77 -7.51 0.68 0.93
N ARG A 78 -6.69 0.71 1.99
CA ARG A 78 -6.38 -0.43 2.85
C ARG A 78 -6.67 -0.10 4.31
N ASP A 79 -7.65 -0.81 4.85
CA ASP A 79 -8.17 -0.60 6.19
C ASP A 79 -7.82 -1.81 7.06
N THR A 80 -7.23 -1.57 8.23
CA THR A 80 -6.92 -2.60 9.22
C THR A 80 -7.46 -2.20 10.59
N ASP A 81 -8.23 -3.10 11.21
CA ASP A 81 -8.69 -2.99 12.58
C ASP A 81 -8.17 -4.20 13.37
N ALA A 82 -7.60 -3.98 14.54
CA ALA A 82 -7.04 -5.03 15.39
C ALA A 82 -7.40 -4.81 16.86
N LEU A 83 -7.90 -5.84 17.54
CA LEU A 83 -8.15 -5.86 18.96
C LEU A 83 -7.41 -7.04 19.59
N ASP A 84 -6.41 -6.73 20.40
CA ASP A 84 -5.72 -7.68 21.27
C ASP A 84 -6.32 -7.64 22.67
N LEU A 85 -6.63 -8.80 23.23
CA LEU A 85 -7.01 -8.98 24.62
C LEU A 85 -6.06 -9.98 25.25
N SER A 86 -5.38 -9.59 26.33
CA SER A 86 -4.38 -10.44 26.98
C SER A 86 -4.49 -10.39 28.50
N LEU A 87 -4.07 -11.49 29.13
CA LEU A 87 -4.02 -11.69 30.56
C LEU A 87 -2.64 -12.24 30.93
N ALA A 88 -1.96 -11.54 31.81
CA ALA A 88 -0.63 -11.87 32.31
C ALA A 88 -0.67 -12.00 33.83
N GLY A 89 -0.06 -13.04 34.38
CA GLY A 89 0.02 -13.18 35.82
C GLY A 89 0.79 -14.40 36.31
N SER A 90 0.66 -14.66 37.61
CA SER A 90 1.31 -15.80 38.24
C SER A 90 0.42 -16.50 39.27
N PHE A 91 0.69 -17.78 39.49
CA PHE A 91 0.03 -18.57 40.53
C PHE A 91 1.00 -19.60 41.11
N VAL A 92 0.70 -20.10 42.31
CA VAL A 92 1.49 -21.16 42.95
C VAL A 92 0.66 -22.44 42.99
N THR A 93 1.21 -23.54 42.50
CA THR A 93 0.62 -24.88 42.65
C THR A 93 1.74 -25.88 42.96
N ALA A 94 1.46 -26.85 43.84
CA ALA A 94 2.44 -27.85 44.30
C ALA A 94 3.79 -27.26 44.82
N GLY A 95 3.77 -26.07 45.42
CA GLY A 95 4.98 -25.38 45.89
C GLY A 95 5.81 -24.71 44.80
N MET A 96 5.37 -24.74 43.54
CA MET A 96 6.02 -24.11 42.40
C MET A 96 5.26 -22.87 41.94
N ARG A 97 5.97 -21.78 41.64
CA ARG A 97 5.39 -20.57 41.05
C ARG A 97 5.41 -20.67 39.53
N HIS A 98 4.26 -20.47 38.91
CA HIS A 98 4.06 -20.43 37.46
C HIS A 98 3.77 -19.00 37.03
N ALA A 99 4.39 -18.55 35.94
CA ALA A 99 4.02 -17.34 35.24
C ALA A 99 3.30 -17.72 33.95
N LEU A 100 2.13 -17.12 33.71
CA LEU A 100 1.30 -17.40 32.53
C LEU A 100 0.98 -16.08 31.83
N ASN A 101 1.09 -16.11 30.50
CA ASN A 101 0.56 -15.08 29.63
C ASN A 101 -0.31 -15.77 28.58
N ALA A 102 -1.54 -15.30 28.44
CA ALA A 102 -2.48 -15.80 27.44
C ALA A 102 -3.19 -14.61 26.78
N GLY A 103 -3.55 -14.74 25.51
CA GLY A 103 -4.24 -13.68 24.79
C GLY A 103 -4.92 -14.16 23.51
N VAL A 104 -5.74 -13.29 22.95
CA VAL A 104 -6.45 -13.48 21.70
C VAL A 104 -6.40 -12.18 20.88
N LEU A 105 -6.19 -12.34 19.57
CA LEU A 105 -6.18 -11.24 18.62
C LEU A 105 -7.34 -11.40 17.64
N PHE A 106 -8.15 -10.35 17.53
CA PHE A 106 -9.14 -10.20 16.48
C PHE A 106 -8.62 -9.18 15.46
N SER A 107 -8.59 -9.55 14.18
CA SER A 107 -8.14 -8.66 13.11
C SER A 107 -9.13 -8.65 11.96
N ARG A 108 -9.42 -7.47 11.43
CA ARG A 108 -10.19 -7.28 10.21
C ARG A 108 -9.37 -6.47 9.22
N TYR A 109 -9.27 -6.99 8.00
CA TYR A 109 -8.62 -6.31 6.88
C TYR A 109 -9.64 -6.09 5.77
N ARG A 110 -9.64 -4.89 5.19
CA ARG A 110 -10.47 -4.56 4.02
C ARG A 110 -9.61 -3.81 3.01
N THR A 111 -9.67 -4.25 1.76
CA THR A 111 -9.05 -3.54 0.65
C THR A 111 -10.09 -3.17 -0.38
N GLN A 112 -9.93 -1.98 -0.95
CA GLN A 112 -10.73 -1.50 -2.05
C GLN A 112 -9.76 -1.01 -3.12
N PHE A 113 -9.76 -1.71 -4.24
CA PHE A 113 -9.04 -1.33 -5.44
C PHE A 113 -10.04 -0.79 -6.45
N GLY A 114 -9.61 0.22 -7.21
CA GLY A 114 -10.37 0.79 -8.31
C GLY A 114 -9.95 0.22 -9.66
N LEU A 115 -10.40 0.87 -10.71
CA LEU A 115 -9.80 0.72 -12.04
C LEU A 115 -8.47 1.49 -12.09
N GLN A 116 -7.58 1.07 -12.97
CA GLN A 116 -6.33 1.73 -13.30
C GLN A 116 -6.30 2.19 -14.76
N ALA A 117 -5.42 3.15 -15.04
CA ALA A 117 -4.96 3.50 -16.38
C ALA A 117 -3.62 2.80 -16.63
N TYR A 118 -3.47 2.17 -17.80
CA TYR A 118 -2.21 1.69 -18.36
C TYR A 118 -2.19 2.11 -19.84
N ASN A 119 -2.11 3.42 -20.07
CA ASN A 119 -2.38 3.96 -21.40
C ASN A 119 -1.09 4.33 -22.10
N TRP A 120 -0.89 3.83 -23.32
CA TRP A 120 0.17 4.36 -24.18
C TRP A 120 -0.15 5.82 -24.51
N SER A 121 0.83 6.69 -24.31
CA SER A 121 0.65 8.14 -24.32
C SER A 121 1.66 8.83 -25.25
N GLY A 122 2.02 8.13 -26.33
CA GLY A 122 2.98 8.60 -27.33
C GLY A 122 4.40 8.07 -27.12
N GLN A 123 5.31 8.55 -27.97
CA GLN A 123 6.74 8.25 -27.92
C GLN A 123 7.55 9.43 -27.40
N GLY A 124 8.54 9.13 -26.57
CA GLY A 124 9.59 10.06 -26.18
C GLY A 124 10.94 9.68 -26.80
N ASN A 125 11.95 10.53 -26.61
CA ASN A 125 13.32 10.27 -27.02
C ASN A 125 14.30 10.68 -25.90
N VAL A 126 15.36 9.91 -25.67
CA VAL A 126 16.28 10.18 -24.54
C VAL A 126 17.04 11.50 -24.68
N GLY A 127 17.26 11.96 -25.92
CA GLY A 127 18.04 13.16 -26.23
C GLY A 127 17.19 14.41 -26.46
N THR A 128 15.86 14.31 -26.58
CA THR A 128 14.97 15.45 -26.87
C THR A 128 13.71 15.41 -26.03
N GLN A 129 13.28 16.56 -25.54
CA GLN A 129 12.02 16.66 -24.82
C GLN A 129 10.88 16.76 -25.82
N ILE A 130 10.00 15.75 -25.80
CA ILE A 130 8.78 15.71 -26.58
C ILE A 130 7.62 15.78 -25.59
N ASP A 131 6.77 16.80 -25.74
CA ASP A 131 5.52 16.91 -24.98
C ASP A 131 4.44 16.08 -25.68
N THR A 132 4.06 14.97 -25.08
CA THR A 132 2.90 14.20 -25.50
C THR A 132 1.66 14.59 -24.66
N PRO A 133 0.43 14.22 -25.04
CA PRO A 133 -0.74 14.37 -24.18
C PRO A 133 -0.85 13.22 -23.16
N ALA A 134 -1.37 13.53 -21.98
CA ALA A 134 -1.70 12.54 -20.96
C ALA A 134 -2.98 11.76 -21.33
N ASP A 135 -3.09 10.51 -20.88
CA ASP A 135 -4.31 9.71 -21.03
C ASP A 135 -4.66 9.06 -19.68
N ALA A 136 -5.60 9.69 -18.98
CA ALA A 136 -6.03 9.32 -17.64
C ALA A 136 -7.16 8.27 -17.62
N THR A 137 -7.56 7.73 -18.77
CA THR A 137 -8.74 6.87 -18.89
C THR A 137 -8.54 5.58 -18.09
N LEU A 138 -9.38 5.34 -17.09
CA LEU A 138 -9.33 4.11 -16.28
C LEU A 138 -10.08 2.99 -17.03
N SER A 139 -9.35 2.05 -17.63
CA SER A 139 -9.91 0.96 -18.44
C SER A 139 -9.70 -0.43 -17.86
N ASP A 140 -8.72 -0.60 -16.98
CA ASP A 140 -8.25 -1.91 -16.54
C ASP A 140 -8.46 -2.11 -15.04
N GLN A 141 -8.54 -3.36 -14.57
CA GLN A 141 -8.60 -3.65 -13.13
C GLN A 141 -7.21 -3.54 -12.50
N ASN A 142 -7.15 -3.02 -11.28
CA ASN A 142 -5.95 -2.95 -10.43
C ASN A 142 -5.92 -4.12 -9.43
#